data_AF-A0A938ECW3-F1
#
_entry.id   AF-A0A938ECW3-F1
#
_cell.length_a   1.000
_cell.length_b   1.000
_cell.length_c   1.000
_cell.angle_alpha   90.00
_cell.angle_beta   90.00
_cell.angle_gamma   90.00
#
_symmetry.space_group_name_H-M   'P 1'
#
loop_
_entity.id
_entity.type
_entity.pdbx_description
1 polymer ?
#
loop_
_entity_poly.entity_id
_entity_poly.type
_entity_poly.pdbx_seq_one_letter_code
_entity_poly.pdbx_strand_id
1 'polypeptide(L)'
;MIEGARGHLDGYLVSVGHPLFRETGPGVARTEEQAAALLVSHLNDHRGEWVLFLVPVECSELVARAYRWGGRNCEIHAAQVRGASAPFRGVSLPTFLPETG
;
A
#
# COMPACT_ATOMS: atom_id res chain seq x y z
N MET A 1 11.09 3.23 2.63
CA MET A 1 11.36 2.46 3.87
C MET A 1 11.15 3.40 5.06
N ILE A 2 10.66 2.90 6.20
CA ILE A 2 10.62 3.64 7.47
C ILE A 2 11.42 2.86 8.50
N GLU A 3 12.40 3.53 9.11
CA GLU A 3 13.15 3.03 10.25
C GLU A 3 12.54 3.56 11.55
N GLY A 4 12.30 2.66 12.50
CA GLY A 4 11.89 2.94 13.86
C GLY A 4 13.08 3.17 14.79
N ALA A 5 12.78 3.31 16.08
CA ALA A 5 13.82 3.51 17.10
C ALA A 5 14.84 2.36 17.08
N ARG A 6 16.13 2.72 17.27
CA ARG A 6 17.26 1.77 17.36
C ARG A 6 17.49 0.95 16.07
N GLY A 7 17.11 1.48 14.90
CA GLY A 7 17.41 0.87 13.60
C GLY A 7 16.50 -0.30 13.23
N HIS A 8 15.34 -0.45 13.89
CA HIS A 8 14.37 -1.47 13.51
C HIS A 8 13.58 -1.04 12.26
N LEU A 9 13.24 -1.98 11.40
CA LEU A 9 12.40 -1.71 10.24
C LEU A 9 10.92 -1.62 10.67
N ASP A 10 10.32 -0.44 10.50
CA ASP A 10 8.91 -0.19 10.85
C ASP A 10 7.97 -0.24 9.65
N GLY A 11 8.52 -0.14 8.43
CA GLY A 11 7.75 -0.39 7.23
C GLY A 11 8.56 -0.35 5.96
N TYR A 12 8.05 -1.01 4.93
CA TYR A 12 8.60 -0.96 3.59
C TYR A 12 7.48 -0.92 2.56
N LEU A 13 7.82 -0.47 1.36
CA LEU A 13 6.94 -0.42 0.21
C LEU A 13 7.80 -0.79 -1.00
N VAL A 14 7.31 -1.74 -1.80
CA VAL A 14 7.90 -2.11 -3.08
C VAL A 14 7.06 -1.48 -4.20
N SER A 15 7.65 -1.24 -5.35
CA SER A 15 6.94 -0.70 -6.52
C SER A 15 7.56 -1.21 -7.81
N VAL A 16 6.74 -1.38 -8.83
CA VAL A 16 7.15 -1.58 -10.22
C VAL A 16 7.03 -0.24 -10.94
N GLY A 17 8.16 0.32 -11.38
CA GLY A 17 8.22 1.61 -12.07
C GLY A 17 8.03 1.51 -13.58
N HIS A 18 7.47 0.42 -14.11
CA HIS A 18 7.31 0.24 -15.55
C HIS A 18 6.15 1.11 -16.07
N PRO A 19 6.31 1.88 -17.17
CA PRO A 19 5.27 2.81 -17.63
C PRO A 19 3.89 2.19 -17.92
N LEU A 20 3.86 0.90 -18.29
CA LEU A 20 2.62 0.15 -18.51
C LEU A 20 2.02 -0.46 -17.24
N PHE A 21 2.82 -0.63 -16.19
CA PHE A 21 2.47 -1.32 -14.95
C PHE A 21 3.08 -0.53 -13.77
N ARG A 22 2.51 0.63 -13.47
CA ARG A 22 2.97 1.47 -12.36
C ARG A 22 2.25 1.07 -11.07
N GLU A 23 2.54 -0.16 -10.64
CA GLU A 23 1.92 -0.79 -9.48
C GLU A 23 2.80 -0.67 -8.25
N THR A 24 2.16 -0.41 -7.11
CA THR A 24 2.79 -0.34 -5.81
C THR A 24 2.38 -1.54 -4.96
N GLY A 25 3.38 -2.22 -4.45
CA GLY A 25 3.28 -3.29 -3.47
C GLY A 25 4.18 -4.48 -3.80
N PRO A 26 4.32 -5.45 -2.88
CA PRO A 26 3.68 -5.43 -1.57
C PRO A 26 4.32 -4.39 -0.64
N GLY A 27 3.60 -3.96 0.39
CA GLY A 27 4.11 -3.07 1.42
C GLY A 27 3.52 -3.39 2.78
N VAL A 28 4.25 -3.05 3.84
CA VAL A 28 3.78 -3.19 5.22
C VAL A 28 4.20 -1.99 6.05
N ALA A 29 3.38 -1.62 7.03
CA ALA A 29 3.69 -0.60 8.03
C ALA A 29 3.00 -0.91 9.35
N ARG A 30 3.48 -0.36 10.48
CA ARG A 30 2.84 -0.58 11.78
C ARG A 30 1.55 0.23 11.95
N THR A 31 1.47 1.39 11.29
CA THR A 31 0.32 2.31 11.41
C THR A 31 -0.09 2.86 10.05
N GLU A 32 -1.33 3.35 9.97
CA GLU A 32 -1.85 4.04 8.78
C GLU A 32 -1.07 5.32 8.45
N GLU A 33 -0.55 6.02 9.47
CA GLU A 33 0.33 7.18 9.26
C GLU A 33 1.63 6.78 8.56
N GLN A 34 2.26 5.69 9.01
CA GLN A 34 3.49 5.19 8.40
C GLN A 34 3.24 4.70 6.97
N ALA A 35 2.13 3.98 6.73
CA ALA A 35 1.73 3.57 5.39
C ALA A 35 1.48 4.79 4.48
N ALA A 36 0.82 5.83 4.98
CA ALA A 36 0.61 7.07 4.25
C ALA A 36 1.93 7.76 3.90
N ALA A 37 2.89 7.82 4.82
CA ALA A 37 4.20 8.41 4.56
C ALA A 37 4.97 7.65 3.47
N LEU A 38 4.92 6.32 3.47
CA LEU A 38 5.51 5.49 2.41
C LEU A 38 4.87 5.79 1.05
N LEU A 39 3.53 5.81 0.99
CA LEU A 39 2.80 6.09 -0.24
C LEU A 39 3.04 7.51 -0.76
N VAL A 40 3.00 8.52 0.11
CA VAL A 40 3.25 9.92 -0.29
C VAL A 40 4.67 10.08 -0.84
N SER A 41 5.67 9.44 -0.23
CA SER A 41 7.03 9.43 -0.78
C SER A 41 7.03 8.88 -2.21
N HIS A 42 6.42 7.72 -2.43
CA HIS A 42 6.36 7.09 -3.75
C HIS A 42 5.56 7.91 -4.78
N LEU A 43 4.42 8.48 -4.38
CA LEU A 43 3.62 9.36 -5.22
C LEU A 43 4.39 10.64 -5.61
N ASN A 44 5.26 11.15 -4.72
CA ASN A 44 6.12 12.29 -5.01
C ASN A 44 7.22 11.96 -6.03
N ASP A 45 7.70 10.71 -6.06
CA ASP A 45 8.66 10.25 -7.08
C ASP A 45 8.00 10.14 -8.47
N HIS A 46 6.67 10.00 -8.51
CA HIS A 46 5.86 9.83 -9.73
C HIS A 46 4.88 11.00 -9.98
N ARG A 47 5.26 12.22 -9.62
CA ARG A 47 4.38 13.39 -9.76
C ARG A 47 3.93 13.61 -11.20
N GLY A 48 2.63 13.81 -11.37
CA GLY A 48 1.99 14.01 -12.68
C GLY A 48 1.70 12.70 -13.42
N GLU A 49 2.09 11.56 -12.85
CA GLU A 49 1.80 10.23 -13.38
C GLU A 49 0.68 9.55 -12.58
N TRP A 50 0.10 8.48 -13.14
CA TRP A 50 -0.82 7.61 -12.42
C TRP A 50 -0.04 6.50 -11.70
N VAL A 51 -0.46 6.14 -10.48
CA VAL A 51 0.09 5.02 -9.69
C VAL A 51 -1.07 4.17 -9.19
N LEU A 52 -0.97 2.85 -9.33
CA LEU A 52 -1.93 1.88 -8.83
C LEU A 52 -1.44 1.26 -7.52
N PHE A 53 -2.28 1.26 -6.49
CA PHE A 53 -1.98 0.63 -5.20
C PHE A 53 -3.25 0.10 -4.54
N LEU A 54 -3.12 -0.94 -3.71
CA LEU A 54 -4.22 -1.53 -2.96
C LEU A 54 -4.15 -1.13 -1.48
N VAL A 55 -5.28 -0.67 -0.93
CA VAL A 55 -5.43 -0.31 0.49
C VAL A 55 -6.51 -1.19 1.12
N PRO A 56 -6.23 -1.85 2.27
CA PRO A 56 -7.27 -2.55 3.02
C PRO A 56 -8.40 -1.61 3.42
N VAL A 57 -9.66 -2.03 3.22
CA VAL A 57 -10.83 -1.20 3.50
C VAL A 57 -10.97 -0.88 5.00
N GLU A 58 -10.40 -1.71 5.85
CA GLU A 58 -10.35 -1.55 7.30
C GLU A 58 -9.44 -0.39 7.73
N CYS A 59 -8.50 0.04 6.88
CA CYS A 59 -7.63 1.20 7.11
C CYS A 59 -8.32 2.49 6.66
N SER A 60 -9.40 2.87 7.36
CA SER A 60 -10.30 3.95 6.95
C SER A 60 -9.63 5.33 6.86
N GLU A 61 -8.64 5.62 7.72
CA GLU A 61 -7.89 6.88 7.67
C GLU A 61 -7.00 6.94 6.42
N LEU A 62 -6.35 5.83 6.09
CA LEU A 62 -5.52 5.71 4.90
C LEU A 62 -6.37 5.78 3.62
N VAL A 63 -7.52 5.12 3.59
CA VAL A 63 -8.49 5.22 2.48
C VAL A 63 -8.94 6.67 2.30
N ALA A 64 -9.33 7.35 3.37
CA ALA A 64 -9.75 8.75 3.31
C ALA A 64 -8.61 9.67 2.83
N ARG A 65 -7.36 9.41 3.24
CA ARG A 65 -6.17 10.12 2.73
C ARG A 65 -5.97 9.90 1.23
N ALA A 66 -6.08 8.66 0.76
CA ALA A 66 -5.95 8.34 -0.66
C ALA A 66 -6.95 9.13 -1.51
N TYR A 67 -8.20 9.23 -1.07
CA TYR A 67 -9.20 10.09 -1.74
C TYR A 67 -8.85 11.58 -1.67
N ARG A 68 -8.35 12.08 -0.54
CA ARG A 68 -7.89 13.49 -0.42
C ARG A 68 -6.72 13.81 -1.35
N TRP A 69 -5.89 12.82 -1.68
CA TRP A 69 -4.81 12.95 -2.68
C TRP A 69 -5.32 12.88 -4.13
N GLY A 70 -6.63 12.64 -4.34
CA GLY A 70 -7.24 12.53 -5.67
C GLY A 70 -7.34 11.10 -6.20
N GLY A 71 -7.06 10.09 -5.37
CA GLY A 71 -7.22 8.68 -5.73
C GLY A 71 -8.67 8.33 -6.09
N ARG A 72 -8.84 7.31 -6.93
CA ARG A 72 -10.15 6.80 -7.36
C ARG A 72 -10.14 5.28 -7.26
N ASN A 73 -11.24 4.69 -6.82
CA ASN A 73 -11.40 3.24 -6.89
C ASN A 73 -11.62 2.86 -8.35
N CYS A 74 -10.76 1.99 -8.87
CA CYS A 74 -10.99 1.29 -10.14
C CYS A 74 -11.50 -0.13 -9.92
N GLU A 75 -11.21 -0.75 -8.76
CA GLU A 75 -11.50 -2.14 -8.46
C GLU A 75 -11.75 -2.34 -6.95
N ILE A 76 -12.36 -3.48 -6.59
CA ILE A 76 -12.52 -3.94 -5.21
C ILE A 76 -12.11 -5.41 -5.15
N HIS A 77 -11.22 -5.75 -4.22
CA HIS A 77 -10.67 -7.08 -4.05
C HIS A 77 -11.21 -7.68 -2.74
N ALA A 78 -11.72 -8.91 -2.79
CA ALA A 78 -12.24 -9.60 -1.62
C ALA A 78 -11.25 -10.67 -1.15
N ALA A 79 -10.60 -10.44 0.00
CA ALA A 79 -9.77 -11.45 0.64
C ALA A 79 -10.65 -12.52 1.27
N GLN A 80 -10.43 -13.79 0.92
CA GLN A 80 -11.22 -14.92 1.42
C GLN A 80 -10.32 -15.91 2.15
N VAL A 81 -10.84 -16.48 3.25
CA VAL A 81 -10.20 -17.55 3.99
C VAL A 81 -11.19 -18.69 4.23
N ARG A 82 -10.68 -19.92 4.39
CA ARG A 82 -11.51 -21.06 4.80
C ARG A 82 -11.24 -21.38 6.27
N GLY A 83 -12.18 -21.04 7.15
CA GLY A 83 -12.07 -21.24 8.60
C GLY A 83 -11.70 -19.96 9.34
N ALA A 84 -11.05 -20.10 10.50
CA ALA A 84 -10.65 -18.95 11.32
C ALA A 84 -9.61 -18.08 10.60
N SER A 85 -9.82 -16.76 10.63
CA SER A 85 -8.89 -15.75 10.11
C SER A 85 -8.31 -14.94 11.26
N ALA A 86 -7.00 -14.70 11.23
CA ALA A 86 -6.39 -13.71 12.11
C ALA A 86 -6.33 -12.36 11.37
N PRO A 87 -6.75 -11.24 12.00
CA PRO A 87 -6.58 -9.93 11.40
C PRO A 87 -5.09 -9.59 11.29
N PHE A 88 -4.75 -8.79 10.27
CA PHE A 88 -3.40 -8.24 10.16
C PHE A 88 -3.11 -7.27 11.32
N ARG A 89 -1.89 -7.28 11.84
CA ARG A 89 -1.41 -6.30 12.82
C ARG A 89 -0.69 -5.18 12.10
N GLY A 90 -1.29 -3.99 12.05
CA GLY A 90 -0.80 -2.86 11.27
C GLY A 90 -1.44 -2.82 9.88
N VAL A 91 -0.73 -2.27 8.90
CA VAL A 91 -1.20 -2.10 7.53
C VAL A 91 -0.43 -3.05 6.62
N SER A 92 -1.16 -3.84 5.85
CA SER A 92 -0.62 -4.65 4.75
C SER A 92 -1.17 -4.11 3.45
N LEU A 93 -0.32 -3.54 2.59
CA LEU A 93 -0.63 -3.06 1.25
C LEU A 93 -0.37 -4.21 0.26
N PRO A 94 -1.42 -4.92 -0.22
CA PRO A 94 -1.24 -6.02 -1.15
C PRO A 94 -0.74 -5.52 -2.52
N THR A 95 -0.22 -6.44 -3.33
CA THR A 95 0.02 -6.19 -4.77
C THR A 95 -0.61 -7.30 -5.59
N PHE A 96 -0.94 -6.98 -6.84
CA PHE A 96 -1.50 -7.94 -7.78
C PHE A 96 -0.47 -8.39 -8.83
N LEU A 97 0.82 -8.03 -8.70
CA LEU A 97 1.79 -8.38 -9.73
C LEU A 97 1.65 -9.89 -10.07
N PRO A 98 1.16 -10.24 -11.28
CA PRO A 98 0.97 -11.62 -11.65
C PRO A 98 2.33 -12.28 -11.53
N GLU A 99 2.36 -13.50 -11.00
CA GLU A 99 3.59 -14.28 -10.82
C GLU A 99 4.44 -14.17 -12.09
N THR A 100 5.46 -13.31 -12.05
CA THR A 100 6.41 -13.17 -13.15
C THR A 100 7.39 -14.33 -12.99
N GLY A 101 7.07 -15.45 -13.63
CA GLY A 101 7.94 -16.62 -13.72
C GLY A 101 9.26 -16.34 -14.45
#